data_AF-A0A7K2NYS5-F1
#
_entry.id   AF-A0A7K2NYS5-F1
#
_cell.length_a   1.000
_cell.length_b   1.000
_cell.length_c   1.000
_cell.angle_alpha   90.00
_cell.angle_beta   90.00
_cell.angle_gamma   90.00
#
_symmetry.space_group_name_H-M   'P 1'
#
loop_
_entity.id
_entity.type
_entity.pdbx_description
1 polymer ?
#
loop_
_entity_poly.entity_id
_entity_poly.type
_entity_poly.pdbx_seq_one_letter_code
_entity_poly.pdbx_strand_id
1 'polypeptide(L)'
;EALLRGITGVARYAAEQQRVLDGLLARLDSAVRGVTPEEPRPALGDRLLASALNGVGLTERDARWYYDFQHSLFELPQLLARSMKGLAEPAPAGIFHLSLAKQEPLEHLNGLALPELPAVLALRAASEATVEEHRQALDTFLGELDAHGLTELDPGHWRRVHLAFDPDTFDGPGDTYGYTRGTVLNLEGGAFLVFPDDWYQFVREYGPHEVKGKHYGAAYHDPSGRFETPAPYTPVSEEPFVPEPARAPGWVAAFRAELAERGPVPWRPEPAEEFSRLTGVTPTTARLVLAGMPQTDDKRASVPSATLKVI
;
A
#
# COMPACT_ATOMS: atom_id res chain seq x y z
N GLU A 1 -18.89 29.53 27.63
CA GLU A 1 -18.13 28.80 26.59
C GLU A 1 -17.95 27.30 26.84
N ALA A 2 -17.48 26.85 28.01
CA ALA A 2 -17.23 25.43 28.28
C ALA A 2 -18.48 24.53 28.12
N LEU A 3 -19.65 25.01 28.56
CA LEU A 3 -20.93 24.31 28.41
C LEU A 3 -21.34 24.13 26.93
N LEU A 4 -21.08 25.14 26.10
CA LEU A 4 -21.39 25.14 24.67
C LEU A 4 -20.52 24.12 23.93
N ARG A 5 -19.23 24.02 24.27
CA ARG A 5 -18.33 22.99 23.72
C ARG A 5 -18.73 21.58 24.16
N GLY A 6 -19.15 21.41 25.41
CA GLY A 6 -19.66 20.14 25.94
C GLY A 6 -20.92 19.66 25.20
N ILE A 7 -21.88 20.55 24.98
CA ILE A 7 -23.12 20.25 24.25
C ILE A 7 -22.82 19.89 22.79
N THR A 8 -21.93 20.62 22.11
CA THR A 8 -21.55 20.31 20.72
C THR A 8 -20.80 18.98 20.61
N GLY A 9 -19.97 18.62 21.61
CA GLY A 9 -19.29 17.32 21.66
C GLY A 9 -20.27 16.16 21.81
N VAL A 10 -21.25 16.29 22.70
CA VAL A 10 -22.31 15.28 22.88
C VAL A 10 -23.19 15.16 21.65
N ALA A 11 -23.56 16.29 21.01
CA ALA A 11 -24.34 16.29 19.79
C ALA A 11 -23.59 15.63 18.61
N ARG A 12 -22.28 15.84 18.49
CA ARG A 12 -21.44 15.20 17.48
C ARG A 12 -21.35 13.69 17.71
N TYR A 13 -21.09 13.28 18.96
CA TYR A 13 -21.06 11.87 19.32
C TYR A 13 -22.40 11.20 19.06
N ALA A 14 -23.51 11.84 19.43
CA ALA A 14 -24.84 11.32 19.14
C ALA A 14 -25.12 11.21 17.63
N ALA A 15 -24.65 12.16 16.82
CA ALA A 15 -24.77 12.10 15.36
C ALA A 15 -23.92 10.98 14.74
N GLU A 16 -22.73 10.71 15.29
CA GLU A 16 -21.90 9.57 14.88
C GLU A 16 -22.57 8.24 15.25
N GLN A 17 -23.11 8.11 16.47
CA GLN A 17 -23.85 6.92 16.88
C GLN A 17 -25.12 6.70 16.05
N GLN A 18 -25.82 7.79 15.69
CA GLN A 18 -26.99 7.72 14.81
C GLN A 18 -26.62 7.21 13.42
N ARG A 19 -25.51 7.67 12.83
CA ARG A 19 -25.04 7.16 11.53
C ARG A 19 -24.69 5.67 11.57
N VAL A 20 -24.10 5.20 12.67
CA VAL A 20 -23.81 3.78 12.87
C VAL A 20 -25.12 2.97 12.93
N LEU A 21 -26.10 3.45 13.70
CA LEU A 21 -27.41 2.81 13.82
C LEU A 21 -28.20 2.81 12.51
N ASP A 22 -28.16 3.91 11.75
CA ASP A 22 -28.79 4.01 10.43
C ASP A 22 -28.14 3.05 9.42
N GLY A 23 -26.81 2.89 9.47
CA GLY A 23 -26.10 1.91 8.65
C GLY A 23 -26.45 0.46 9.00
N LEU A 24 -26.67 0.16 10.29
CA LEU A 24 -27.13 -1.15 10.74
C LEU A 24 -28.59 -1.42 10.34
N LEU A 25 -29.46 -0.41 10.45
CA LEU A 25 -30.85 -0.48 9.99
C LEU A 25 -30.95 -0.70 8.49
N ALA A 26 -30.15 0.01 7.69
CA ALA A 26 -30.10 -0.17 6.24
C ALA A 26 -29.63 -1.60 5.85
N ARG A 27 -28.68 -2.17 6.60
CA ARG A 27 -28.26 -3.57 6.44
C ARG A 27 -29.38 -4.55 6.80
N LEU A 28 -30.10 -4.29 7.89
CA LEU A 28 -31.24 -5.12 8.30
C LEU A 28 -32.37 -5.07 7.24
N ASP A 29 -32.70 -3.88 6.76
CA ASP A 29 -33.73 -3.68 5.74
C ASP A 29 -33.34 -4.34 4.40
N SER A 30 -32.06 -4.31 4.03
CA SER A 30 -31.55 -5.02 2.86
C SER A 30 -31.66 -6.54 3.02
N ALA A 31 -31.32 -7.07 4.20
CA ALA A 31 -31.44 -8.50 4.51
C ALA A 31 -32.90 -8.98 4.49
N VAL A 32 -33.84 -8.17 5.00
CA VAL A 32 -35.28 -8.44 4.96
C VAL A 32 -35.84 -8.43 3.53
N ARG A 33 -35.27 -7.60 2.64
CA ARG A 33 -35.68 -7.51 1.22
C ARG A 33 -35.13 -8.64 0.34
N GLY A 34 -34.36 -9.59 0.90
CA GLY A 34 -33.81 -10.71 0.14
C GLY A 34 -32.76 -10.32 -0.90
N VAL A 35 -32.27 -9.08 -0.87
CA VAL A 35 -31.03 -8.71 -1.54
C VAL A 35 -29.94 -9.25 -0.63
N THR A 36 -29.38 -10.42 -0.94
CA THR A 36 -28.19 -10.91 -0.27
C THR A 36 -27.11 -9.86 -0.51
N PRO A 37 -26.75 -9.03 0.49
CA PRO A 37 -25.56 -8.21 0.34
C PRO A 37 -24.44 -9.22 0.15
N GLU A 38 -23.56 -9.02 -0.83
CA GLU A 38 -22.32 -9.77 -0.88
C GLU A 38 -21.70 -9.63 0.52
N GLU A 39 -21.61 -10.75 1.26
CA GLU A 39 -21.02 -10.69 2.60
C GLU A 39 -19.64 -10.05 2.42
N PRO A 40 -19.34 -8.96 3.14
CA PRO A 40 -18.03 -8.35 3.02
C PRO A 40 -17.01 -9.44 3.31
N ARG A 41 -16.15 -9.73 2.33
CA ARG A 41 -15.10 -10.72 2.50
C ARG A 41 -14.38 -10.43 3.82
N PRO A 42 -14.15 -11.43 4.68
CA PRO A 42 -13.51 -11.20 5.95
C PRO A 42 -12.16 -10.51 5.68
N ALA A 43 -12.00 -9.31 6.24
CA ALA A 43 -10.79 -8.52 6.05
C ALA A 43 -9.60 -9.30 6.60
N LEU A 44 -8.50 -9.32 5.84
CA LEU A 44 -7.26 -9.91 6.33
C LEU A 44 -6.72 -9.08 7.49
N GLY A 45 -6.25 -9.75 8.54
CA GLY A 45 -5.53 -9.10 9.63
C GLY A 45 -4.17 -8.61 9.16
N ASP A 46 -3.77 -7.41 9.63
CA ASP A 46 -2.51 -6.80 9.22
C ASP A 46 -1.29 -7.66 9.60
N ARG A 47 -1.33 -8.36 10.75
CA ARG A 47 -0.23 -9.23 11.18
C ARG A 47 -0.06 -10.44 10.27
N LEU A 48 -1.17 -11.09 9.87
CA LEU A 48 -1.14 -12.16 8.87
C LEU A 48 -0.57 -11.66 7.54
N LEU A 49 -1.10 -10.55 7.01
CA LEU A 49 -0.65 -10.02 5.73
C LEU A 49 0.81 -9.56 5.77
N ALA A 50 1.24 -8.89 6.84
CA ALA A 50 2.64 -8.48 7.01
C ALA A 50 3.59 -9.69 7.13
N SER A 51 3.17 -10.75 7.82
CA SER A 51 3.94 -12.00 7.91
C SER A 51 4.03 -12.72 6.57
N ALA A 52 2.95 -12.72 5.80
CA ALA A 52 2.89 -13.29 4.47
C ALA A 52 3.73 -12.47 3.46
N LEU A 53 3.74 -11.14 3.59
CA LEU A 53 4.56 -10.23 2.79
C LEU A 53 6.03 -10.25 3.20
N ASN A 54 6.36 -10.60 4.44
CA ASN A 54 7.73 -10.67 4.97
C ASN A 54 8.61 -9.54 4.41
N GLY A 55 8.26 -8.30 4.79
CA GLY A 55 8.92 -7.05 4.42
C GLY A 55 8.83 -6.61 2.96
N VAL A 56 8.42 -7.48 2.03
CA VAL A 56 8.24 -7.06 0.64
C VAL A 56 7.06 -6.10 0.52
N GLY A 57 7.32 -4.92 -0.03
CA GLY A 57 6.29 -3.89 -0.21
C GLY A 57 5.90 -3.17 1.08
N LEU A 58 6.59 -3.45 2.19
CA LEU A 58 6.34 -2.81 3.47
C LEU A 58 7.48 -1.86 3.85
N THR A 59 7.17 -0.85 4.65
CA THR A 59 8.19 -0.05 5.35
C THR A 59 8.91 -0.92 6.37
N GLU A 60 10.14 -0.57 6.76
CA GLU A 60 11.05 -1.35 7.64
C GLU A 60 10.57 -1.43 9.11
N ARG A 61 9.28 -1.69 9.35
CA ARG A 61 8.69 -1.88 10.67
C ARG A 61 8.59 -3.37 10.96
N ASP A 62 9.18 -3.78 12.08
CA ASP A 62 9.12 -5.13 12.65
C ASP A 62 7.66 -5.64 12.70
N ALA A 63 7.43 -6.91 12.34
CA ALA A 63 6.11 -7.56 12.32
C ALA A 63 5.33 -7.41 13.65
N ARG A 64 6.03 -7.17 14.77
CA ARG A 64 5.45 -6.92 16.10
C ARG A 64 4.57 -5.67 16.21
N TRP A 65 4.62 -4.78 15.23
CA TRP A 65 3.78 -3.57 15.18
C TRP A 65 2.46 -3.77 14.43
N TYR A 66 2.23 -4.97 13.91
CA TYR A 66 0.98 -5.33 13.24
C TYR A 66 0.12 -6.21 14.14
N TYR A 67 -1.19 -5.99 14.09
CA TYR A 67 -2.16 -6.78 14.84
C TYR A 67 -3.28 -7.29 13.93
N ASP A 68 -3.76 -8.52 14.14
CA ASP A 68 -4.81 -9.09 13.28
C ASP A 68 -6.18 -8.41 13.41
N PHE A 69 -6.39 -7.64 14.49
CA PHE A 69 -7.59 -6.81 14.64
C PHE A 69 -7.50 -5.49 13.85
N GLN A 70 -6.35 -5.18 13.27
CA GLN A 70 -6.16 -4.07 12.34
C GLN A 70 -6.22 -4.59 10.91
N HIS A 71 -6.68 -3.73 10.00
CA HIS A 71 -6.90 -4.05 8.59
C HIS A 71 -6.34 -2.96 7.66
N SER A 72 -5.45 -2.11 8.17
CA SER A 72 -4.92 -0.94 7.46
C SER A 72 -4.25 -1.34 6.14
N LEU A 73 -3.48 -2.43 6.12
CA LEU A 73 -2.85 -2.93 4.89
C LEU A 73 -3.89 -3.45 3.90
N PHE A 74 -4.91 -4.15 4.40
CA PHE A 74 -5.97 -4.71 3.57
C PHE A 74 -6.91 -3.63 2.99
N GLU A 75 -7.06 -2.50 3.68
CA GLU A 75 -7.87 -1.35 3.25
C GLU A 75 -7.14 -0.43 2.26
N LEU A 76 -5.81 -0.56 2.12
CA LEU A 76 -5.00 0.28 1.23
C LEU A 76 -5.49 0.30 -0.24
N PRO A 77 -5.82 -0.84 -0.89
CA PRO A 77 -6.32 -0.83 -2.26
C PRO A 77 -7.58 0.01 -2.40
N GLN A 78 -8.49 -0.09 -1.43
CA GLN A 78 -9.73 0.68 -1.41
C GLN A 78 -9.45 2.17 -1.22
N LEU A 79 -8.53 2.55 -0.33
CA LEU A 79 -8.11 3.94 -0.13
C LEU A 79 -7.65 4.57 -1.44
N LEU A 80 -6.71 3.93 -2.14
CA LEU A 80 -6.16 4.45 -3.40
C LEU A 80 -7.22 4.45 -4.51
N ALA A 81 -8.05 3.40 -4.60
CA ALA A 81 -9.11 3.33 -5.61
C ALA A 81 -10.17 4.42 -5.46
N ARG A 82 -10.49 4.82 -4.22
CA ARG A 82 -11.40 5.94 -3.99
C ARG A 82 -10.83 7.24 -4.56
N SER A 83 -9.53 7.48 -4.38
CA SER A 83 -8.83 8.64 -4.95
C SER A 83 -8.76 8.56 -6.48
N MET A 84 -8.35 7.43 -7.05
CA MET A 84 -8.31 7.21 -8.51
C MET A 84 -9.68 7.43 -9.18
N LYS A 85 -10.77 7.04 -8.51
CA LYS A 85 -12.14 7.20 -9.02
C LYS A 85 -12.72 8.61 -8.76
N GLY A 86 -11.95 9.53 -8.17
CA GLY A 86 -12.42 10.89 -7.83
C GLY A 86 -13.55 10.92 -6.79
N LEU A 87 -13.64 9.87 -5.95
CA LEU A 87 -14.68 9.75 -4.91
C LEU A 87 -14.26 10.38 -3.57
N ALA A 88 -12.98 10.77 -3.45
CA ALA A 88 -12.48 11.50 -2.30
C ALA A 88 -12.66 13.01 -2.51
N GLU A 89 -12.96 13.73 -1.44
CA GLU A 89 -13.05 15.19 -1.47
C GLU A 89 -11.64 15.78 -1.75
N PRO A 90 -11.50 16.64 -2.79
CA PRO A 90 -10.24 17.32 -3.05
C PRO A 90 -9.84 18.19 -1.86
N ALA A 91 -8.55 18.20 -1.53
CA ALA A 91 -8.04 19.13 -0.55
C ALA A 91 -8.14 20.57 -1.10
N PRO A 92 -8.46 21.56 -0.26
CA PRO A 92 -8.39 22.97 -0.66
C PRO A 92 -7.02 23.33 -1.24
N ALA A 93 -7.00 24.21 -2.24
CA ALA A 93 -5.76 24.68 -2.86
C ALA A 93 -4.81 25.30 -1.81
N GLY A 94 -3.51 24.97 -1.91
CA GLY A 94 -2.49 25.46 -0.98
C GLY A 94 -2.39 24.68 0.34
N ILE A 95 -3.21 23.64 0.55
CA ILE A 95 -3.09 22.77 1.72
C ILE A 95 -1.81 21.94 1.62
N PHE A 96 -1.02 22.00 2.69
CA PHE A 96 0.17 21.18 2.88
C PHE A 96 -0.23 19.79 3.40
N HIS A 97 0.43 18.73 2.90
CA HIS A 97 0.03 17.36 3.18
C HIS A 97 0.11 17.01 4.67
N LEU A 98 1.09 17.54 5.42
CA LEU A 98 1.16 17.28 6.88
C LEU A 98 0.05 17.97 7.69
N SER A 99 -0.70 18.88 7.09
CA SER A 99 -1.91 19.46 7.69
C SER A 99 -3.13 18.53 7.56
N LEU A 100 -3.05 17.49 6.75
CA LEU A 100 -4.11 16.48 6.59
C LEU A 100 -4.07 15.45 7.71
N ALA A 101 -5.20 14.77 7.89
CA ALA A 101 -5.26 13.62 8.77
C ALA A 101 -4.32 12.52 8.26
N LYS A 102 -3.63 11.88 9.20
CA LYS A 102 -2.86 10.67 8.96
C LYS A 102 -3.80 9.58 8.43
N GLN A 103 -3.32 8.80 7.46
CA GLN A 103 -4.01 7.63 6.95
C GLN A 103 -3.19 6.38 7.28
N GLU A 104 -3.68 5.61 8.25
CA GLU A 104 -3.01 4.39 8.77
C GLU A 104 -2.57 3.40 7.68
N PRO A 105 -3.35 3.14 6.60
CA PRO A 105 -2.90 2.26 5.50
C PRO A 105 -1.55 2.63 4.87
N LEU A 106 -1.17 3.92 4.90
CA LEU A 106 0.04 4.42 4.28
C LEU A 106 1.27 4.43 5.20
N GLU A 107 1.12 4.09 6.48
CA GLU A 107 2.26 3.95 7.38
C GLU A 107 3.15 2.77 7.05
N HIS A 108 2.51 1.73 6.54
CA HIS A 108 3.11 0.42 6.40
C HIS A 108 3.50 0.11 4.96
N LEU A 109 3.06 0.93 4.00
CA LEU A 109 3.33 0.74 2.58
C LEU A 109 4.70 1.32 2.21
N ASN A 110 5.58 0.50 1.64
CA ASN A 110 6.65 1.04 0.81
C ASN A 110 6.05 1.49 -0.52
N GLY A 111 5.77 2.79 -0.63
CA GLY A 111 5.13 3.35 -1.82
C GLY A 111 5.90 3.07 -3.12
N LEU A 112 7.24 2.88 -3.08
CA LEU A 112 8.03 2.57 -4.27
C LEU A 112 7.77 1.18 -4.81
N ALA A 113 7.28 0.26 -3.98
CA ALA A 113 7.07 -1.12 -4.37
C ALA A 113 5.71 -1.34 -5.05
N LEU A 114 4.82 -0.33 -5.09
CA LEU A 114 3.47 -0.50 -5.63
C LEU A 114 3.45 -1.06 -7.07
N PRO A 115 4.32 -0.64 -8.00
CA PRO A 115 4.35 -1.19 -9.36
C PRO A 115 4.74 -2.68 -9.41
N GLU A 116 5.64 -3.13 -8.55
CA GLU A 116 6.15 -4.51 -8.53
C GLU A 116 5.38 -5.43 -7.57
N LEU A 117 4.66 -4.87 -6.59
CA LEU A 117 3.97 -5.60 -5.53
C LEU A 117 3.04 -6.71 -6.07
N PRO A 118 2.18 -6.47 -7.09
CA PRO A 118 1.35 -7.52 -7.67
C PRO A 118 2.16 -8.74 -8.14
N ALA A 119 3.31 -8.51 -8.76
CA ALA A 119 4.18 -9.59 -9.24
C ALA A 119 4.77 -10.41 -8.11
N VAL A 120 5.20 -9.74 -7.04
CA VAL A 120 5.78 -10.42 -5.87
C VAL A 120 4.71 -11.21 -5.12
N LEU A 121 3.51 -10.64 -4.97
CA LEU A 121 2.36 -11.34 -4.40
C LEU A 121 2.04 -12.61 -5.19
N ALA A 122 1.96 -12.51 -6.51
CA ALA A 122 1.71 -13.66 -7.38
C ALA A 122 2.79 -14.74 -7.22
N LEU A 123 4.07 -14.36 -7.28
CA LEU A 123 5.19 -15.29 -7.11
C LEU A 123 5.08 -16.08 -5.79
N ARG A 124 4.79 -15.38 -4.68
CA ARG A 124 4.73 -16.00 -3.36
C ARG A 124 3.45 -16.78 -3.12
N ALA A 125 2.31 -16.29 -3.61
CA ALA A 125 1.03 -16.99 -3.58
C ALA A 125 1.08 -18.33 -4.34
N ALA A 126 1.88 -18.42 -5.41
CA ALA A 126 2.08 -19.65 -6.17
C ALA A 126 3.17 -20.58 -5.61
N SER A 127 4.05 -20.13 -4.72
CA SER A 127 5.21 -20.95 -4.31
C SER A 127 4.85 -21.98 -3.25
N GLU A 128 5.12 -23.27 -3.50
CA GLU A 128 4.94 -24.35 -2.50
C GLU A 128 5.78 -24.12 -1.22
N ALA A 129 6.90 -23.38 -1.32
CA ALA A 129 7.72 -23.02 -0.17
C ALA A 129 7.00 -22.06 0.81
N THR A 130 5.96 -21.36 0.32
CA THR A 130 5.09 -20.51 1.14
C THR A 130 3.99 -21.36 1.76
N VAL A 131 3.83 -21.26 3.09
CA VAL A 131 2.80 -21.98 3.83
C VAL A 131 1.40 -21.62 3.33
N GLU A 132 0.47 -22.58 3.35
CA GLU A 132 -0.87 -22.46 2.76
C GLU A 132 -1.62 -21.20 3.24
N GLU A 133 -1.62 -20.93 4.55
CA GLU A 133 -2.27 -19.75 5.14
C GLU A 133 -1.75 -18.43 4.53
N HIS A 134 -0.43 -18.33 4.34
CA HIS A 134 0.18 -17.17 3.71
C HIS A 134 -0.16 -17.10 2.21
N ARG A 135 -0.18 -18.23 1.50
CA ARG A 135 -0.57 -18.26 0.08
C ARG A 135 -1.99 -17.74 -0.13
N GLN A 136 -2.94 -18.18 0.71
CA GLN A 136 -4.33 -17.74 0.66
C GLN A 136 -4.47 -16.24 0.97
N ALA A 137 -3.76 -15.74 1.98
CA ALA A 137 -3.74 -14.32 2.30
C ALA A 137 -3.18 -13.47 1.15
N LEU A 138 -2.09 -13.92 0.53
CA LEU A 138 -1.45 -13.24 -0.61
C LEU A 138 -2.34 -13.25 -1.86
N ASP A 139 -2.99 -14.38 -2.19
CA ASP A 139 -3.95 -14.45 -3.31
C ASP A 139 -5.17 -13.54 -3.08
N THR A 140 -5.68 -13.53 -1.85
CA THR A 140 -6.81 -12.67 -1.48
C THR A 140 -6.43 -11.20 -1.64
N PHE A 141 -5.28 -10.78 -1.14
CA PHE A 141 -4.82 -9.40 -1.26
C PHE A 141 -4.48 -9.01 -2.71
N LEU A 142 -3.89 -9.93 -3.50
CA LEU A 142 -3.68 -9.74 -4.93
C LEU A 142 -5.01 -9.53 -5.66
N GLY A 143 -6.06 -10.25 -5.26
CA GLY A 143 -7.41 -10.07 -5.76
C GLY A 143 -8.02 -8.70 -5.44
N GLU A 144 -7.75 -8.16 -4.25
CA GLU A 144 -8.19 -6.81 -3.89
C GLU A 144 -7.46 -5.74 -4.72
N LEU A 145 -6.16 -5.88 -4.96
CA LEU A 145 -5.43 -4.99 -5.87
C LEU A 145 -6.03 -5.04 -7.28
N ASP A 146 -6.36 -6.22 -7.79
CA ASP A 146 -6.93 -6.41 -9.12
C ASP A 146 -8.31 -5.78 -9.24
N ALA A 147 -9.19 -6.04 -8.27
CA ALA A 147 -10.54 -5.47 -8.21
C ALA A 147 -10.53 -3.93 -8.15
N HIS A 148 -9.43 -3.36 -7.65
CA HIS A 148 -9.21 -1.93 -7.50
C HIS A 148 -8.36 -1.29 -8.61
N GLY A 149 -7.91 -2.07 -9.62
CA GLY A 149 -7.13 -1.57 -10.76
C GLY A 149 -5.69 -1.19 -10.41
N LEU A 150 -5.11 -1.81 -9.38
CA LEU A 150 -3.76 -1.54 -8.89
C LEU A 150 -2.73 -2.59 -9.35
N THR A 151 -3.15 -3.54 -10.18
CA THR A 151 -2.30 -4.62 -10.73
C THR A 151 -1.59 -4.24 -12.03
N GLU A 152 -2.11 -3.24 -12.71
CA GLU A 152 -1.68 -2.77 -14.03
C GLU A 152 -1.76 -1.24 -14.05
N LEU A 153 -0.81 -0.61 -13.37
CA LEU A 153 -0.74 0.85 -13.32
C LEU A 153 -0.41 1.41 -14.70
N ASP A 154 -1.19 2.39 -15.17
CA ASP A 154 -0.95 3.04 -16.44
C ASP A 154 0.28 3.99 -16.33
N PRO A 155 1.38 3.74 -17.08
CA PRO A 155 2.53 4.64 -17.07
C PRO A 155 2.18 6.04 -17.57
N GLY A 156 1.08 6.25 -18.29
CA GLY A 156 0.58 7.57 -18.67
C GLY A 156 -0.04 8.36 -17.52
N HIS A 157 -0.47 7.69 -16.44
CA HIS A 157 -1.16 8.32 -15.31
C HIS A 157 -0.35 8.34 -14.02
N TRP A 158 0.79 7.67 -13.97
CA TRP A 158 1.60 7.57 -12.75
C TRP A 158 3.02 8.13 -12.91
N ARG A 159 3.44 8.93 -11.94
CA ARG A 159 4.79 9.48 -11.83
C ARG A 159 5.34 9.37 -10.43
N ARG A 160 6.66 9.27 -10.34
CA ARG A 160 7.40 9.51 -9.12
C ARG A 160 7.80 10.96 -9.16
N VAL A 161 7.43 11.72 -8.13
CA VAL A 161 7.76 13.15 -8.07
C VAL A 161 8.57 13.47 -6.83
N HIS A 162 9.47 14.41 -7.01
CA HIS A 162 10.25 15.04 -5.97
C HIS A 162 9.81 16.50 -5.88
N LEU A 163 9.28 16.87 -4.73
CA LEU A 163 8.65 18.16 -4.46
C LEU A 163 9.40 18.89 -3.34
N ALA A 164 9.58 20.19 -3.49
CA ALA A 164 10.07 21.06 -2.43
C ALA A 164 8.93 21.89 -1.85
N PHE A 165 8.96 22.11 -0.54
CA PHE A 165 8.02 22.97 0.18
C PHE A 165 8.82 23.93 1.05
N ASP A 166 8.64 25.24 0.86
CA ASP A 166 9.28 26.25 1.70
C ASP A 166 8.39 26.56 2.90
N PRO A 167 8.75 26.14 4.14
CA PRO A 167 7.93 26.39 5.32
C PRO A 167 7.75 27.89 5.62
N ASP A 168 8.68 28.73 5.16
CA ASP A 168 8.62 30.18 5.34
C ASP A 168 7.49 30.82 4.50
N THR A 169 6.95 30.10 3.52
CA THR A 169 5.87 30.57 2.63
C THR A 169 4.48 30.10 3.08
N PHE A 170 4.38 29.41 4.23
CA PHE A 170 3.17 28.76 4.68
C PHE A 170 2.47 29.52 5.81
N ASP A 171 1.36 30.19 5.47
CA ASP A 171 0.47 30.89 6.42
C ASP A 171 -0.63 29.97 6.98
N GLY A 172 -0.29 28.75 7.42
CA GLY A 172 -1.23 27.79 8.01
C GLY A 172 -1.16 27.70 9.55
N PRO A 173 -2.11 27.00 10.22
CA PRO A 173 -2.10 26.85 11.68
C PRO A 173 -0.77 26.22 12.14
N GLY A 174 -0.05 27.01 12.96
CA GLY A 174 1.41 26.99 13.09
C GLY A 174 2.05 25.81 13.81
N ASP A 175 1.86 24.58 13.31
CA ASP A 175 2.71 23.45 13.67
C ASP A 175 2.96 22.57 12.43
N THR A 176 3.81 23.05 11.51
CA THR A 176 4.38 22.24 10.42
C THR A 176 5.48 21.28 10.92
N TYR A 177 5.62 21.15 12.24
CA TYR A 177 6.60 20.31 12.92
C TYR A 177 5.91 19.06 13.45
N GLY A 178 5.79 18.06 12.58
CA GLY A 178 5.31 16.73 12.94
C GLY A 178 6.20 15.66 12.32
N TYR A 179 6.21 14.49 12.96
CA TYR A 179 6.75 13.25 12.41
C TYR A 179 6.20 12.99 11.01
N THR A 180 6.88 12.11 10.28
CA THR A 180 6.35 11.49 9.06
C THR A 180 4.90 11.06 9.29
N ARG A 181 4.03 11.36 8.32
CA ARG A 181 2.63 10.92 8.32
C ARG A 181 2.25 10.52 6.91
N GLY A 182 2.04 9.22 6.71
CA GLY A 182 1.44 8.69 5.49
C GLY A 182 0.08 9.37 5.20
N THR A 183 -0.07 9.96 4.01
CA THR A 183 -1.32 10.62 3.60
C THR A 183 -1.48 10.70 2.08
N VAL A 184 -2.74 10.75 1.62
CA VAL A 184 -3.13 11.09 0.25
C VAL A 184 -3.62 12.53 0.18
N LEU A 185 -2.94 13.35 -0.61
CA LEU A 185 -3.40 14.67 -1.01
C LEU A 185 -4.25 14.53 -2.27
N ASN A 186 -5.58 14.47 -2.10
CA ASN A 186 -6.53 14.42 -3.21
C ASN A 186 -6.61 15.78 -3.91
N LEU A 187 -6.57 15.77 -5.24
CA LEU A 187 -6.71 16.92 -6.12
C LEU A 187 -7.99 16.77 -6.95
N GLU A 188 -8.27 17.77 -7.79
CA GLU A 188 -9.42 17.73 -8.69
C GLU A 188 -9.28 16.64 -9.77
N GLY A 189 -10.42 16.17 -10.29
CA GLY A 189 -10.44 15.27 -11.45
C GLY A 189 -9.87 13.86 -11.21
N GLY A 190 -9.71 13.43 -9.96
CA GLY A 190 -9.14 12.11 -9.62
C GLY A 190 -7.61 12.08 -9.61
N ALA A 191 -6.96 13.24 -9.74
CA ALA A 191 -5.54 13.38 -9.49
C ALA A 191 -5.26 13.36 -7.98
N PHE A 192 -4.13 12.79 -7.55
CA PHE A 192 -3.72 12.80 -6.15
C PHE A 192 -2.24 12.47 -5.98
N LEU A 193 -1.66 12.93 -4.86
CA LEU A 193 -0.31 12.60 -4.42
C LEU A 193 -0.36 11.66 -3.22
N VAL A 194 0.39 10.56 -3.28
CA VAL A 194 0.62 9.65 -2.15
C VAL A 194 1.96 9.99 -1.52
N PHE A 195 1.92 10.49 -0.29
CA PHE A 195 3.10 10.69 0.55
C PHE A 195 3.16 9.54 1.55
N PRO A 196 4.04 8.54 1.36
CA PRO A 196 4.21 7.48 2.34
C PRO A 196 4.97 7.99 3.57
N ASP A 197 4.90 7.26 4.68
CA ASP A 197 5.58 7.64 5.92
C ASP A 197 7.10 7.77 5.70
N ASP A 198 7.69 6.84 4.97
CA ASP A 198 9.11 6.88 4.59
C ASP A 198 9.36 7.63 3.27
N TRP A 199 8.70 8.78 3.06
CA TRP A 199 8.82 9.59 1.84
C TRP A 199 10.28 9.88 1.46
N TYR A 200 11.21 9.92 2.41
CA TYR A 200 12.63 10.17 2.12
C TYR A 200 13.27 9.06 1.28
N GLN A 201 12.73 7.84 1.33
CA GLN A 201 13.16 6.73 0.46
C GLN A 201 12.86 7.02 -1.02
N PHE A 202 11.81 7.80 -1.30
CA PHE A 202 11.49 8.26 -2.66
C PHE A 202 12.47 9.29 -3.20
N VAL A 203 13.40 9.80 -2.40
CA VAL A 203 14.20 10.97 -2.80
C VAL A 203 15.68 10.65 -2.98
N ARG A 204 16.19 9.54 -2.40
CA ARG A 204 17.55 8.95 -2.49
C ARG A 204 18.77 9.90 -2.57
N GLU A 205 18.61 11.21 -2.44
CA GLU A 205 19.65 12.21 -2.60
C GLU A 205 19.52 13.28 -1.52
N TYR A 206 20.52 13.32 -0.64
CA TYR A 206 20.93 14.56 0.05
C TYR A 206 21.84 15.39 -0.89
N GLY A 207 21.49 15.49 -2.17
CA GLY A 207 22.26 16.25 -3.17
C GLY A 207 22.27 17.75 -2.84
N PRO A 208 23.18 18.56 -3.40
CA PRO A 208 23.21 20.00 -3.14
C PRO A 208 21.85 20.62 -3.51
N HIS A 209 21.15 21.18 -2.51
CA HIS A 209 19.76 21.62 -2.65
C HIS A 209 19.72 22.92 -3.44
N GLU A 210 19.69 22.84 -4.78
CA GLU A 210 19.51 24.02 -5.65
C GLU A 210 18.14 24.68 -5.43
N VAL A 211 17.14 23.88 -5.05
CA VAL A 211 15.78 24.34 -4.69
C VAL A 211 15.67 24.47 -3.17
N LYS A 212 15.29 25.65 -2.68
CA LYS A 212 15.10 25.90 -1.25
C LYS A 212 13.85 25.16 -0.73
N GLY A 213 13.94 24.62 0.48
CA GLY A 213 12.79 24.11 1.24
C GLY A 213 13.02 22.72 1.82
N LYS A 214 11.97 22.15 2.40
CA LYS A 214 11.91 20.73 2.74
C LYS A 214 11.53 19.94 1.49
N HIS A 215 12.28 18.89 1.21
CA HIS A 215 12.05 18.01 0.07
C HIS A 215 11.12 16.88 0.48
N TYR A 216 10.29 16.39 -0.44
CA TYR A 216 9.35 15.30 -0.27
C TYR A 216 9.27 14.45 -1.53
N GLY A 217 9.23 13.14 -1.36
CA GLY A 217 8.99 12.21 -2.46
C GLY A 217 7.57 11.67 -2.41
N ALA A 218 6.91 11.58 -3.56
CA ALA A 218 5.54 11.08 -3.67
C ALA A 218 5.32 10.28 -4.95
N ALA A 219 4.31 9.41 -4.93
CA ALA A 219 3.71 8.88 -6.14
C ALA A 219 2.56 9.82 -6.56
N TYR A 220 2.58 10.29 -7.80
CA TYR A 220 1.56 11.17 -8.37
C TYR A 220 0.72 10.38 -9.38
N HIS A 221 -0.57 10.23 -9.08
CA HIS A 221 -1.57 9.82 -10.06
C HIS A 221 -2.26 11.04 -10.67
N ASP A 222 -2.28 11.17 -11.99
CA ASP A 222 -3.07 12.15 -12.73
C ASP A 222 -3.69 11.50 -13.98
N PRO A 223 -5.03 11.27 -14.00
CA PRO A 223 -5.70 10.65 -15.13
C PRO A 223 -5.73 11.53 -16.38
N SER A 224 -5.35 12.81 -16.27
CA SER A 224 -5.21 13.70 -17.43
C SER A 224 -3.83 13.66 -18.08
N GLY A 225 -2.85 13.04 -17.40
CA GLY A 225 -1.46 12.95 -17.84
C GLY A 225 -0.71 14.28 -17.91
N ARG A 226 -1.23 15.35 -17.28
CA ARG A 226 -0.60 16.68 -17.30
C ARG A 226 0.44 16.85 -16.19
N PHE A 227 0.25 16.14 -15.08
CA PHE A 227 1.12 16.16 -13.89
C PHE A 227 1.42 17.58 -13.38
N GLU A 228 0.40 18.43 -13.35
CA GLU A 228 0.54 19.79 -12.80
C GLU A 228 0.91 19.72 -11.31
N THR A 229 1.99 20.41 -10.92
CA THR A 229 2.42 20.44 -9.52
C THR A 229 1.46 21.29 -8.70
N PRO A 230 0.80 20.73 -7.67
CA PRO A 230 -0.14 21.50 -6.87
C PRO A 230 0.59 22.47 -5.95
N ALA A 231 0.02 23.67 -5.75
CA ALA A 231 0.44 24.55 -4.67
C ALA A 231 0.23 23.83 -3.31
N PRO A 232 1.12 23.98 -2.32
CA PRO A 232 2.23 24.94 -2.24
C PRO A 232 3.60 24.39 -2.68
N TYR A 233 3.64 23.28 -3.44
CA TYR A 233 4.91 22.63 -3.79
C TYR A 233 5.59 23.27 -4.99
N THR A 234 6.92 23.26 -4.95
CA THR A 234 7.79 23.52 -6.10
C THR A 234 8.28 22.19 -6.67
N PRO A 235 8.19 21.94 -7.98
CA PRO A 235 8.75 20.71 -8.57
C PRO A 235 10.28 20.72 -8.51
N VAL A 236 10.87 19.59 -8.12
CA VAL A 236 12.33 19.37 -8.14
C VAL A 236 12.70 18.39 -9.26
N SER A 237 12.05 17.22 -9.30
CA SER A 237 12.20 16.25 -10.38
C SER A 237 10.95 15.39 -10.56
N GLU A 238 10.81 14.81 -11.75
CA GLU A 238 9.77 13.85 -12.11
C GLU A 238 10.43 12.66 -12.83
N GLU A 239 10.08 11.45 -12.44
CA GLU A 239 10.57 10.20 -13.00
C GLU A 239 9.40 9.26 -13.33
N PRO A 240 9.54 8.37 -14.33
CA PRO A 240 8.61 7.26 -14.52
C PRO A 240 8.49 6.44 -13.23
N PHE A 241 7.24 6.18 -12.81
CA PHE A 241 6.98 5.35 -11.63
C PHE A 241 6.79 3.89 -11.99
N VAL A 242 6.07 3.65 -13.08
CA VAL A 242 5.76 2.30 -13.54
C VAL A 242 6.85 1.90 -14.54
N PRO A 243 7.50 0.73 -14.36
CA PRO A 243 8.42 0.20 -15.37
C PRO A 243 7.66 -0.10 -16.67
N GLU A 244 8.37 -0.24 -17.78
CA GLU A 244 7.73 -0.63 -19.05
C GLU A 244 6.87 -1.89 -18.87
N PRO A 245 5.66 -1.96 -19.45
CA PRO A 245 4.75 -3.06 -19.20
C PRO A 245 5.38 -4.40 -19.61
N ALA A 246 5.79 -5.19 -18.61
CA ALA A 246 6.34 -6.52 -18.83
C ALA A 246 5.24 -7.59 -19.00
N ARG A 247 3.97 -7.25 -18.70
CA ARG A 247 2.84 -8.19 -18.67
C ARG A 247 1.67 -7.70 -19.50
N ALA A 248 0.94 -8.66 -20.06
CA ALA A 248 -0.26 -8.39 -20.85
C ALA A 248 -1.42 -7.92 -19.95
N PRO A 249 -2.41 -7.19 -20.49
CA PRO A 249 -3.59 -6.83 -19.73
C PRO A 249 -4.39 -8.03 -19.22
N GLY A 250 -4.92 -7.93 -18.01
CA GLY A 250 -5.66 -8.98 -17.31
C GLY A 250 -4.78 -10.13 -16.77
N TRP A 251 -3.47 -9.94 -16.65
CA TRP A 251 -2.56 -11.03 -16.29
C TRP A 251 -2.81 -11.58 -14.88
N VAL A 252 -3.25 -10.75 -13.93
CA VAL A 252 -3.54 -11.21 -12.56
C VAL A 252 -4.74 -12.14 -12.55
N ALA A 253 -5.83 -11.76 -13.19
CA ALA A 253 -7.01 -12.61 -13.31
C ALA A 253 -6.66 -13.98 -13.95
N ALA A 254 -5.87 -13.96 -15.03
CA ALA A 254 -5.40 -15.18 -15.69
C ALA A 254 -4.49 -16.03 -14.78
N PHE A 255 -3.55 -15.40 -14.08
CA PHE A 255 -2.65 -16.05 -13.13
C PHE A 255 -3.43 -16.71 -11.98
N ARG A 256 -4.38 -16.01 -11.38
CA ARG A 256 -5.17 -16.52 -10.25
C ARG A 256 -6.07 -17.69 -10.67
N ALA A 257 -6.64 -17.65 -11.88
CA ALA A 257 -7.38 -18.77 -12.44
C ALA A 257 -6.51 -20.01 -12.61
N GLU A 258 -5.30 -19.85 -13.17
CA GLU A 258 -4.33 -20.93 -13.33
C GLU A 258 -3.88 -21.51 -11.98
N LEU A 259 -3.62 -20.65 -10.99
CA LEU A 259 -3.26 -21.06 -9.63
C LEU A 259 -4.38 -21.86 -8.97
N ALA A 260 -5.64 -21.46 -9.16
CA ALA A 260 -6.79 -22.20 -8.64
C ALA A 260 -6.98 -23.57 -9.32
N GLU A 261 -6.68 -23.68 -10.62
CA GLU A 261 -6.80 -24.94 -11.37
C GLU A 261 -5.67 -25.92 -11.03
N ARG A 262 -4.42 -25.44 -10.97
CA ARG A 262 -3.22 -26.29 -10.90
C ARG A 262 -2.62 -26.40 -9.51
N GLY A 263 -3.01 -25.53 -8.59
CA GLY A 263 -2.40 -25.42 -7.28
C GLY A 263 -1.00 -24.78 -7.30
N PRO A 264 -0.30 -24.79 -6.15
CA PRO A 264 1.01 -24.17 -6.03
C PRO A 264 2.05 -24.84 -6.94
N VAL A 265 2.99 -24.03 -7.43
CA VAL A 265 4.15 -24.46 -8.20
C VAL A 265 5.13 -25.20 -7.28
N PRO A 266 5.46 -26.47 -7.59
CA PRO A 266 6.40 -27.23 -6.79
C PRO A 266 7.80 -26.64 -6.79
N TRP A 267 8.53 -26.83 -5.68
CA TRP A 267 9.93 -26.41 -5.61
C TRP A 267 10.81 -27.20 -6.58
N ARG A 268 11.71 -26.48 -7.26
CA ARG A 268 12.71 -27.05 -8.18
C ARG A 268 14.10 -26.66 -7.66
N PRO A 269 14.96 -27.63 -7.29
CA PRO A 269 16.26 -27.34 -6.70
C PRO A 269 17.32 -26.88 -7.73
N GLU A 270 17.16 -27.22 -9.01
CA GLU A 270 18.17 -27.01 -10.05
C GLU A 270 18.56 -25.54 -10.22
N PRO A 271 17.63 -24.55 -10.21
CA PRO A 271 17.99 -23.14 -10.23
C PRO A 271 18.85 -22.70 -9.03
N ALA A 272 18.64 -23.30 -7.84
CA ALA A 272 19.44 -22.98 -6.65
C ALA A 272 20.85 -23.54 -6.75
N GLU A 273 21.00 -24.72 -7.33
CA GLU A 273 22.31 -25.30 -7.62
C GLU A 273 23.09 -24.44 -8.61
N GLU A 274 22.42 -23.99 -9.68
CA GLU A 274 23.03 -23.11 -10.68
C GLU A 274 23.38 -21.73 -10.10
N PHE A 275 22.50 -21.15 -9.29
CA PHE A 275 22.78 -19.88 -8.60
C PHE A 275 23.98 -20.01 -7.65
N SER A 276 24.05 -21.09 -6.87
CA SER A 276 25.19 -21.39 -6.00
C SER A 276 26.48 -21.51 -6.81
N ARG A 277 26.45 -22.22 -7.94
CA ARG A 277 27.60 -22.39 -8.84
C ARG A 277 28.08 -21.07 -9.42
N LEU A 278 27.17 -20.19 -9.86
CA LEU A 278 27.50 -18.93 -10.52
C LEU A 278 27.99 -17.85 -9.54
N THR A 279 27.47 -17.84 -8.31
CA THR A 279 27.76 -16.77 -7.33
C THR A 279 28.77 -17.18 -6.26
N GLY A 280 29.02 -18.48 -6.09
CA GLY A 280 29.90 -19.02 -5.04
C GLY A 280 29.27 -19.03 -3.64
N VAL A 281 27.99 -18.66 -3.50
CA VAL A 281 27.28 -18.77 -2.22
C VAL A 281 26.98 -20.23 -1.90
N THR A 282 26.75 -20.54 -0.62
CA THR A 282 26.40 -21.91 -0.22
C THR A 282 25.07 -22.36 -0.84
N PRO A 283 24.87 -23.67 -1.11
CA PRO A 283 23.61 -24.19 -1.62
C PRO A 283 22.41 -23.79 -0.77
N THR A 284 22.56 -23.76 0.57
CA THR A 284 21.53 -23.30 1.49
C THR A 284 21.18 -21.84 1.26
N THR A 285 22.18 -20.96 1.11
CA THR A 285 21.96 -19.55 0.80
C THR A 285 21.25 -19.39 -0.54
N ALA A 286 21.65 -20.14 -1.56
CA ALA A 286 21.01 -20.10 -2.87
C ALA A 286 19.53 -20.53 -2.83
N ARG A 287 19.22 -21.61 -2.11
CA ARG A 287 17.84 -22.08 -1.89
C ARG A 287 17.01 -21.03 -1.16
N LEU A 288 17.55 -20.44 -0.10
CA LEU A 288 16.86 -19.38 0.66
C LEU A 288 16.59 -18.15 -0.22
N VAL A 289 17.57 -17.70 -1.01
CA VAL A 289 17.41 -16.55 -1.91
C VAL A 289 16.31 -16.81 -2.93
N LEU A 290 16.34 -17.95 -3.61
CA LEU A 290 15.36 -18.28 -4.64
C LEU A 290 13.98 -18.65 -4.09
N ALA A 291 13.91 -19.14 -2.86
CA ALA A 291 12.65 -19.30 -2.13
C ALA A 291 12.06 -17.95 -1.66
N GLY A 292 12.73 -16.82 -1.95
CA GLY A 292 12.25 -15.49 -1.59
C GLY A 292 12.57 -15.09 -0.15
N MET A 293 13.64 -15.64 0.44
CA MET A 293 14.15 -15.32 1.78
C MET A 293 13.04 -15.30 2.86
N PRO A 294 12.31 -16.41 3.06
CA PRO A 294 11.17 -16.45 3.96
C PRO A 294 11.57 -16.06 5.40
N GLN A 295 10.84 -15.10 5.97
CA GLN A 295 10.98 -14.61 7.35
C GLN A 295 12.26 -13.82 7.68
N THR A 296 12.96 -13.24 6.70
CA THR A 296 14.18 -12.44 6.96
C THR A 296 14.00 -11.16 7.76
N ASP A 297 12.80 -10.58 7.80
CA ASP A 297 12.59 -9.30 8.50
C ASP A 297 12.23 -9.50 9.97
N ASP A 298 11.83 -10.72 10.35
CA ASP A 298 11.74 -11.12 11.75
C ASP A 298 13.12 -11.59 12.22
N LYS A 299 13.90 -10.66 12.78
CA LYS A 299 15.25 -10.90 13.34
C LYS A 299 15.31 -12.04 14.39
N ARG A 300 14.18 -12.65 14.77
CA ARG A 300 14.07 -13.65 15.83
C ARG A 300 13.41 -14.95 15.39
N ALA A 301 12.82 -15.03 14.19
CA ALA A 301 12.21 -16.25 13.69
C ALA A 301 13.20 -17.01 12.81
N SER A 302 13.42 -18.28 13.13
CA SER A 302 14.09 -19.18 12.18
C SER A 302 13.14 -19.48 11.03
N VAL A 303 13.66 -19.61 9.81
CA VAL A 303 12.89 -20.08 8.65
C VAL A 303 12.02 -21.30 9.03
N PRO A 304 10.71 -21.30 8.75
CA PRO A 304 9.82 -22.37 9.17
C PRO A 304 10.32 -23.73 8.70
N SER A 305 10.31 -24.73 9.59
CA SER A 305 10.80 -26.07 9.24
C SER A 305 9.99 -26.71 8.10
N ALA A 306 8.74 -26.31 7.91
CA ALA A 306 7.94 -26.73 6.75
C ALA A 306 8.56 -26.21 5.44
N THR A 307 8.92 -24.92 5.40
CA THR A 307 9.61 -24.31 4.25
C THR A 307 10.97 -24.94 4.01
N LEU A 308 11.77 -25.17 5.06
CA LEU A 308 13.07 -25.87 4.94
C LEU A 308 12.96 -27.32 4.47
N LYS A 309 11.81 -27.98 4.67
CA LYS A 309 11.59 -29.35 4.17
C LYS A 309 11.22 -29.37 2.70
N VAL A 310 10.65 -28.29 2.18
CA VAL A 310 10.24 -28.15 0.78
C VAL A 310 11.43 -27.76 -0.10
N ILE A 311 12.35 -26.93 0.40
CA ILE A 311 13.47 -26.36 -0.38
C ILE A 311 14.82 -27.08 -0.25
#